data_AF-A0AAD7HLE2-F1
#
_entry.id   AF-A0AAD7HLE2-F1
#
_cell.length_a   1.000
_cell.length_b   1.000
_cell.length_c   1.000
_cell.angle_alpha   90.00
_cell.angle_beta   90.00
_cell.angle_gamma   90.00
#
_symmetry.space_group_name_H-M   'P 1'
#
loop_
_entity.id
_entity.type
_entity.pdbx_description
1 polymer ?
#
loop_
_entity_poly.entity_id
_entity_poly.type
_entity_poly.pdbx_seq_one_letter_code
_entity_poly.pdbx_strand_id
1 'polypeptide(L)'
;MKACWQRAIVEFESKVMRDVSKAEFLTVWAPAYLEAFDESTTRAAFKVTGIIPFNPNFVTAEQMKPSEATSTRGEFPMPQPSPVRAITNSMRLHPPTRFDLSPSNIALSSNLASSSPPQTPSRRRSWDEMENIDPVLWSPSKKMRTLYAHLGSTSTGSLLLSSPKIKSYDTSIIAPVIQHVPRSIKAPDWTLLASDGAEEGYKSRNQLENEIAALQKQLALARQNVVVRDNIIEEANATMIFQNVGLKKMKEALHQQEEKAATDRARLFKGRAQVLSSDEFTNQVKDMNTAKKLKDAGKEAKRVARERKKELREELEKEWAQMKERHVAAVEIWSQECSELLAAKTKKKDLPPKPKLGKKPQIPVEEDDEDDLEDEVIDDGDV
;
A
#
# COMPACT_ATOMS: atom_id res chain seq x y z
N MET A 1 33.44 -21.40 21.28
CA MET A 1 32.10 -21.85 21.75
C MET A 1 31.68 -23.24 21.24
N LYS A 2 31.46 -23.46 19.93
CA LYS A 2 30.95 -24.76 19.42
C LYS A 2 31.76 -25.99 19.90
N ALA A 3 33.09 -25.91 19.85
CA ALA A 3 33.97 -26.99 20.27
C ALA A 3 33.90 -27.28 21.79
N CYS A 4 33.93 -26.25 22.64
CA CYS A 4 33.81 -26.39 24.10
C CYS A 4 32.44 -26.98 24.48
N TRP A 5 31.37 -26.54 23.81
CA TRP A 5 30.03 -27.08 24.03
C TRP A 5 29.94 -28.57 23.67
N GLN A 6 30.46 -28.95 22.50
CA GLN A 6 30.48 -30.36 22.09
C GLN A 6 31.29 -31.23 23.06
N ARG A 7 32.43 -30.72 23.57
CA ARG A 7 33.24 -31.43 24.57
C ARG A 7 32.48 -31.63 25.88
N ALA A 8 31.80 -30.59 26.37
CA ALA A 8 31.02 -30.66 27.60
C ALA A 8 29.83 -31.62 27.49
N ILE A 9 29.17 -31.68 26.32
CA ILE A 9 28.15 -32.70 26.04
C ILE A 9 28.74 -34.11 26.15
N VAL A 10 29.85 -34.38 25.44
CA VAL A 10 30.48 -35.72 25.44
C VAL A 10 30.94 -36.12 26.83
N GLU A 11 31.49 -35.19 27.60
CA GLU A 11 31.90 -35.45 28.99
C GLU A 11 30.69 -35.74 29.90
N PHE A 12 29.58 -35.04 29.71
CA PHE A 12 28.35 -35.30 30.45
C PHE A 12 27.75 -36.67 30.08
N GLU A 13 27.59 -36.95 28.79
CA GLU A 13 26.99 -38.19 28.28
C GLU A 13 27.81 -39.41 28.68
N SER A 14 29.14 -39.32 28.66
CA SER A 14 30.01 -40.42 29.12
C SER A 14 29.93 -40.67 30.63
N LYS A 15 29.67 -39.64 31.45
CA LYS A 15 29.54 -39.77 32.92
C LYS A 15 28.16 -40.28 33.35
N VAL A 16 27.10 -39.78 32.73
CA VAL A 16 25.71 -40.04 33.15
C VAL A 16 25.06 -41.14 32.29
N MET A 17 25.69 -41.53 31.17
CA MET A 17 25.21 -42.55 30.22
C MET A 17 23.82 -42.23 29.65
N ARG A 18 23.51 -40.95 29.45
CA ARG A 18 22.29 -40.45 28.80
C ARG A 18 22.47 -39.04 28.26
N ASP A 19 21.58 -38.66 27.34
CA ASP A 19 21.53 -37.35 26.73
C ASP A 19 21.23 -36.23 27.75
N VAL A 20 21.70 -35.02 27.45
CA VAL A 20 21.49 -33.81 28.27
C VAL A 20 20.01 -33.42 28.27
N SER A 21 19.39 -33.41 29.45
CA SER A 21 17.99 -32.96 29.59
C SER A 21 17.88 -31.44 29.67
N LYS A 22 16.67 -30.90 29.50
CA LYS A 22 16.40 -29.46 29.66
C LYS A 22 16.76 -28.93 31.06
N ALA A 23 16.62 -29.76 32.09
CA ALA A 23 16.97 -29.39 33.47
C ALA A 23 18.49 -29.28 33.69
N GLU A 24 19.28 -29.95 32.87
CA GLU A 24 20.75 -30.02 32.98
C GLU A 24 21.46 -29.15 31.96
N PHE A 25 20.72 -28.54 31.03
CA PHE A 25 21.29 -27.68 30.01
C PHE A 25 22.20 -26.61 30.62
N LEU A 26 21.76 -25.91 31.67
CA LEU A 26 22.54 -24.85 32.29
C LEU A 26 23.79 -25.38 33.01
N THR A 27 23.74 -26.57 33.59
CA THR A 27 24.88 -27.15 34.33
C THR A 27 25.99 -27.60 33.39
N VAL A 28 25.65 -28.08 32.19
CA VAL A 28 26.61 -28.45 31.14
C VAL A 28 27.08 -27.22 30.35
N TRP A 29 26.18 -26.27 30.08
CA TRP A 29 26.46 -25.12 29.21
C TRP A 29 27.31 -24.05 29.90
N ALA A 30 27.05 -23.74 31.17
CA ALA A 30 27.75 -22.64 31.84
C ALA A 30 29.27 -22.84 31.90
N PRO A 31 29.81 -24.04 32.26
CA PRO A 31 31.26 -24.28 32.20
C PRO A 31 31.82 -24.16 30.78
N ALA A 32 31.13 -24.72 29.79
CA ALA A 32 31.56 -24.64 28.38
C ALA A 32 31.58 -23.20 27.86
N TYR A 33 30.63 -22.37 28.30
CA TYR A 33 30.57 -20.95 27.97
C TYR A 33 31.73 -20.19 28.60
N LEU A 34 31.98 -20.38 29.90
CA LEU A 34 33.09 -19.74 30.59
C LEU A 34 34.45 -20.14 30.01
N GLU A 35 34.60 -21.40 29.61
CA GLU A 35 35.82 -21.87 28.92
C GLU A 35 35.94 -21.26 27.50
N ALA A 36 34.83 -21.13 26.78
CA ALA A 36 34.83 -20.61 25.42
C ALA A 36 34.99 -19.10 25.30
N PHE A 37 34.68 -18.35 26.37
CA PHE A 37 34.73 -16.89 26.43
C PHE A 37 35.69 -16.44 27.54
N ASP A 38 36.87 -17.04 27.56
CA ASP A 38 37.96 -16.56 28.40
C ASP A 38 38.53 -15.24 27.84
N GLU A 39 39.34 -14.57 28.66
CA GLU A 39 39.97 -13.32 28.26
C GLU A 39 40.86 -13.50 27.01
N SER A 40 41.51 -14.66 26.88
CA SER A 40 42.45 -14.94 25.79
C SER A 40 41.75 -15.07 24.44
N THR A 41 40.66 -15.85 24.36
CA THR A 41 39.84 -16.02 23.15
C THR A 41 39.09 -14.75 22.80
N THR A 42 38.62 -14.00 23.81
CA THR A 42 37.99 -12.70 23.60
C THR A 42 38.97 -11.70 23.00
N ARG A 43 40.19 -11.59 23.55
CA ARG A 43 41.26 -10.76 22.97
C ARG A 43 41.67 -11.25 21.58
N ALA A 44 41.74 -12.57 21.35
CA ALA A 44 42.03 -13.11 20.03
C ALA A 44 40.94 -12.74 19.01
N ALA A 45 39.66 -12.79 19.38
CA ALA A 45 38.56 -12.35 18.54
C ALA A 45 38.66 -10.85 18.20
N PHE A 46 38.94 -9.99 19.20
CA PHE A 46 39.17 -8.56 18.97
C PHE A 46 40.43 -8.26 18.16
N LYS A 47 41.44 -9.11 18.23
CA LYS A 47 42.63 -9.02 17.40
C LYS A 47 42.32 -9.35 15.94
N VAL A 48 41.44 -10.34 15.70
CA VAL A 48 40.94 -10.70 14.37
C VAL A 48 40.01 -9.64 13.79
N THR A 49 39.44 -8.73 14.59
CA THR A 49 38.71 -7.56 14.06
C THR A 49 39.58 -6.32 13.94
N GLY A 50 40.85 -6.39 14.36
CA GLY A 50 41.74 -5.23 14.41
C GLY A 50 41.35 -4.18 15.45
N ILE A 51 40.53 -4.53 16.45
CA ILE A 51 40.12 -3.59 17.50
C ILE A 51 41.19 -3.54 18.61
N ILE A 52 41.81 -4.68 18.94
CA ILE A 52 42.85 -4.75 19.99
C ILE A 52 44.09 -5.50 19.49
N PRO A 53 45.23 -4.82 19.28
CA PRO A 53 45.38 -3.35 19.24
C PRO A 53 44.61 -2.74 18.05
N PHE A 54 44.17 -1.49 18.20
CA PHE A 54 43.41 -0.80 17.16
C PHE A 54 44.25 -0.62 15.90
N ASN A 55 43.84 -1.25 14.80
CA ASN A 55 44.47 -1.17 13.50
C ASN A 55 43.40 -0.86 12.43
N PRO A 56 43.29 0.41 11.99
CA PRO A 56 42.26 0.84 11.04
C PRO A 56 42.42 0.20 9.66
N ASN A 57 43.60 -0.34 9.33
CA ASN A 57 43.86 -0.98 8.04
C ASN A 57 43.41 -2.45 8.01
N PHE A 58 42.92 -2.99 9.13
CA PHE A 58 42.53 -4.40 9.21
C PHE A 58 41.26 -4.70 8.40
N VAL A 59 40.28 -3.79 8.42
CA VAL A 59 39.09 -3.88 7.58
C VAL A 59 39.37 -3.14 6.28
N THR A 60 39.64 -3.88 5.20
CA THR A 60 39.96 -3.26 3.90
C THR A 60 38.74 -2.55 3.33
N ALA A 61 38.93 -1.57 2.44
CA ALA A 61 37.82 -0.90 1.74
C ALA A 61 36.89 -1.88 0.99
N GLU A 62 37.37 -3.07 0.63
CA GLU A 62 36.57 -4.14 0.02
C GLU A 62 35.71 -4.90 1.04
N GLN A 63 36.20 -5.12 2.27
CA GLN A 63 35.45 -5.66 3.40
C GLN A 63 34.49 -4.62 4.01
N MET A 64 34.89 -3.35 3.91
CA MET A 64 34.11 -2.14 4.15
C MET A 64 33.31 -1.72 2.93
N LYS A 65 33.20 -2.55 1.88
CA LYS A 65 32.04 -2.41 0.99
C LYS A 65 30.88 -2.36 1.98
N PRO A 66 30.08 -1.28 1.97
CA PRO A 66 28.82 -1.34 2.67
C PRO A 66 28.27 -2.72 2.31
N SER A 67 27.65 -3.43 3.24
CA SER A 67 26.53 -4.23 2.78
C SER A 67 25.80 -3.28 1.83
N GLU A 68 26.02 -3.41 0.50
CA GLU A 68 25.15 -2.86 -0.53
C GLU A 68 23.86 -3.26 0.08
N ALA A 69 23.15 -2.26 0.63
CA ALA A 69 22.17 -2.49 1.69
C ALA A 69 21.46 -3.75 1.30
N THR A 70 21.16 -4.68 2.18
CA THR A 70 20.37 -5.85 1.84
C THR A 70 18.98 -5.47 1.23
N SER A 71 18.83 -4.46 0.36
CA SER A 71 18.52 -4.56 -1.09
C SER A 71 18.14 -5.97 -1.44
N THR A 72 17.02 -6.34 -0.86
CA THR A 72 15.76 -6.56 -1.55
C THR A 72 15.59 -5.68 -2.81
N ARG A 73 16.56 -5.69 -3.73
CA ARG A 73 16.26 -5.92 -5.14
C ARG A 73 15.87 -7.39 -5.28
N GLY A 74 14.86 -7.80 -4.52
CA GLY A 74 13.98 -8.88 -4.91
C GLY A 74 13.11 -8.34 -6.04
N GLU A 75 13.75 -8.00 -7.16
CA GLU A 75 13.01 -7.93 -8.39
C GLU A 75 12.58 -9.36 -8.69
N PHE A 76 11.31 -9.48 -9.05
CA PHE A 76 10.72 -10.75 -9.38
C PHE A 76 11.61 -11.47 -10.42
N PRO A 77 12.04 -12.73 -10.19
CA PRO A 77 13.12 -13.37 -10.97
C PRO A 77 12.78 -13.53 -12.45
N MET A 78 11.54 -13.25 -12.86
CA MET A 78 11.13 -13.26 -14.26
C MET A 78 10.51 -11.90 -14.65
N PRO A 79 10.84 -11.34 -15.83
CA PRO A 79 10.13 -10.17 -16.32
C PRO A 79 8.65 -10.51 -16.53
N GLN A 80 7.75 -9.69 -15.99
CA GLN A 80 6.32 -9.85 -16.23
C GLN A 80 6.02 -9.70 -17.73
N PRO A 81 5.10 -10.51 -18.30
CA PRO A 81 4.74 -10.40 -19.71
C PRO A 81 4.10 -9.03 -20.00
N SER A 82 4.24 -8.55 -21.25
CA SER A 82 3.82 -7.21 -21.67
C SER A 82 2.38 -6.83 -21.25
N PRO A 83 1.36 -7.70 -21.39
CA PRO A 83 -0.01 -7.37 -20.96
C PRO A 83 -0.14 -7.12 -19.45
N VAL A 84 0.54 -7.94 -18.63
CA VAL A 84 0.55 -7.78 -17.17
C VAL A 84 1.23 -6.47 -16.78
N ARG A 85 2.31 -6.10 -17.47
CA ARG A 85 2.96 -4.80 -17.26
C ARG A 85 2.01 -3.64 -17.61
N ALA A 86 1.27 -3.75 -18.71
CA ALA A 86 0.31 -2.72 -19.12
C ALA A 86 -0.82 -2.55 -18.10
N ILE A 87 -1.40 -3.64 -17.60
CA ILE A 87 -2.44 -3.61 -16.55
C ILE A 87 -1.88 -3.03 -15.25
N THR A 88 -0.70 -3.48 -14.82
CA THR A 88 -0.05 -2.98 -13.60
C THR A 88 0.26 -1.49 -13.72
N ASN A 89 0.67 -1.02 -14.90
CA ASN A 89 0.91 0.40 -15.16
C ASN A 89 -0.39 1.21 -15.16
N SER A 90 -1.46 0.70 -15.78
CA SER A 90 -2.78 1.33 -15.75
C SER A 90 -3.31 1.50 -14.32
N MET A 91 -3.15 0.47 -13.48
CA MET A 91 -3.51 0.54 -12.06
C MET A 91 -2.70 1.56 -11.26
N ARG A 92 -1.45 1.82 -11.68
CA ARG A 92 -0.58 2.83 -11.05
C ARG A 92 -0.94 4.25 -11.49
N LEU A 93 -1.27 4.43 -12.76
CA LEU A 93 -1.68 5.72 -13.33
C LEU A 93 -3.06 6.18 -12.82
N HIS A 94 -3.89 5.24 -12.38
CA HIS A 94 -5.24 5.51 -11.87
C HIS A 94 -5.40 4.97 -10.45
N PRO A 95 -4.66 5.48 -9.44
CA PRO A 95 -4.77 4.97 -8.09
C PRO A 95 -6.22 5.04 -7.59
N PRO A 96 -6.69 4.04 -6.83
CA PRO A 96 -8.05 4.05 -6.32
C PRO A 96 -8.27 5.28 -5.44
N THR A 97 -9.32 6.04 -5.74
CA THR A 97 -9.70 7.21 -4.93
C THR A 97 -10.34 6.75 -3.63
N ARG A 98 -10.36 7.61 -2.60
CA ARG A 98 -11.06 7.32 -1.32
C ARG A 98 -12.53 6.93 -1.56
N PHE A 99 -13.15 7.51 -2.59
CA PHE A 99 -14.50 7.13 -3.02
C PHE A 99 -14.55 5.66 -3.47
N ASP A 100 -13.59 5.21 -4.27
CA ASP A 100 -13.55 3.82 -4.78
C ASP A 100 -13.33 2.79 -3.65
N LEU A 101 -12.64 3.20 -2.59
CA LEU A 101 -12.34 2.37 -1.42
C LEU A 101 -13.46 2.36 -0.36
N SER A 102 -14.47 3.23 -0.48
CA SER A 102 -15.50 3.34 0.54
C SER A 102 -16.33 2.06 0.62
N PRO A 103 -16.50 1.44 1.81
CA PRO A 103 -17.37 0.27 1.98
C PRO A 103 -18.79 0.51 1.48
N SER A 104 -19.27 1.77 1.57
CA SER A 104 -20.59 2.18 1.07
C SER A 104 -20.76 1.98 -0.44
N ASN A 105 -19.66 2.01 -1.20
CA ASN A 105 -19.64 1.80 -2.64
C ASN A 105 -19.34 0.34 -3.01
N ILE A 106 -18.64 -0.39 -2.13
CA ILE A 106 -18.27 -1.80 -2.32
C ILE A 106 -19.41 -2.74 -1.91
N ALA A 107 -20.36 -2.29 -1.07
CA ALA A 107 -21.51 -3.06 -0.62
C ALA A 107 -22.53 -3.34 -1.75
N LEU A 108 -22.12 -4.18 -2.69
CA LEU A 108 -22.96 -4.97 -3.56
C LEU A 108 -23.64 -6.04 -2.69
N SER A 109 -24.68 -5.59 -1.97
CA SER A 109 -25.86 -6.35 -1.55
C SER A 109 -25.66 -7.85 -1.24
N SER A 110 -25.00 -8.17 -0.13
CA SER A 110 -25.15 -9.49 0.51
C SER A 110 -26.43 -9.59 1.37
N ASN A 111 -27.32 -8.59 1.32
CA ASN A 111 -28.58 -8.59 2.07
C ASN A 111 -29.65 -9.44 1.37
N LEU A 112 -29.54 -10.76 1.54
CA LEU A 112 -30.61 -11.72 1.25
C LEU A 112 -31.40 -12.15 2.51
N ALA A 113 -31.11 -11.59 3.69
CA ALA A 113 -31.83 -11.94 4.91
C ALA A 113 -31.84 -10.80 5.94
N SER A 114 -32.82 -9.89 5.88
CA SER A 114 -33.28 -9.14 7.06
C SER A 114 -34.53 -8.33 6.71
N SER A 115 -35.64 -8.65 7.35
CA SER A 115 -36.90 -7.93 7.25
C SER A 115 -36.77 -6.54 7.88
N SER A 116 -36.72 -5.50 7.06
CA SER A 116 -36.82 -4.11 7.53
C SER A 116 -37.66 -3.27 6.55
N PRO A 117 -38.32 -2.20 7.05
CA PRO A 117 -39.55 -1.61 6.47
C PRO A 117 -39.30 -0.84 5.15
N PRO A 118 -40.36 -0.46 4.42
CA PRO A 118 -40.26 -0.05 3.02
C PRO A 118 -39.47 1.25 2.87
N GLN A 119 -38.32 1.16 2.20
CA GLN A 119 -37.55 2.30 1.73
C GLN A 119 -37.82 2.49 0.24
N THR A 120 -38.00 3.75 -0.16
CA THR A 120 -38.31 4.23 -1.52
C THR A 120 -37.45 3.54 -2.58
N PRO A 121 -38.01 3.09 -3.73
CA PRO A 121 -37.29 2.25 -4.69
C PRO A 121 -36.21 3.06 -5.41
N SER A 122 -35.01 3.07 -4.85
CA SER A 122 -33.80 3.32 -5.63
C SER A 122 -33.64 2.13 -6.58
N ARG A 123 -33.75 2.40 -7.88
CA ARG A 123 -33.71 1.44 -8.98
C ARG A 123 -32.37 0.69 -8.96
N ARG A 124 -32.32 -0.44 -8.25
CA ARG A 124 -31.17 -1.33 -8.20
C ARG A 124 -31.06 -2.07 -9.51
N ARG A 125 -29.92 -1.94 -10.21
CA ARG A 125 -29.63 -2.71 -11.42
C ARG A 125 -29.22 -4.12 -11.02
N SER A 126 -29.94 -5.10 -11.55
CA SER A 126 -29.56 -6.51 -11.50
C SER A 126 -28.26 -6.70 -12.30
N TRP A 127 -27.44 -7.69 -11.91
CA TRP A 127 -26.26 -8.08 -12.68
C TRP A 127 -26.61 -8.56 -14.10
N ASP A 128 -27.79 -9.17 -14.28
CA ASP A 128 -28.30 -9.55 -15.61
C ASP A 128 -28.57 -8.33 -16.51
N GLU A 129 -28.72 -7.13 -15.93
CA GLU A 129 -28.84 -5.87 -16.68
C GLU A 129 -27.47 -5.28 -17.06
N MET A 130 -26.36 -5.74 -16.47
CA MET A 130 -25.01 -5.28 -16.84
C MET A 130 -24.49 -5.92 -18.12
N GLU A 131 -24.95 -7.12 -18.48
CA GLU A 131 -24.57 -7.78 -19.75
C GLU A 131 -25.08 -7.03 -20.99
N ASN A 132 -26.10 -6.18 -20.84
CA ASN A 132 -26.67 -5.36 -21.93
C ASN A 132 -26.28 -3.87 -21.87
N ILE A 133 -25.31 -3.47 -21.04
CA ILE A 133 -24.84 -2.08 -21.04
C ILE A 133 -23.96 -1.87 -22.27
N ASP A 134 -24.33 -0.88 -23.09
CA ASP A 134 -23.53 -0.45 -24.23
C ASP A 134 -22.06 -0.25 -23.83
N PRO A 135 -21.11 -1.02 -24.41
CA PRO A 135 -19.69 -0.93 -24.06
C PRO A 135 -19.09 0.47 -24.31
N VAL A 136 -19.75 1.31 -25.11
CA VAL A 136 -19.37 2.71 -25.36
C VAL A 136 -19.67 3.62 -24.17
N LEU A 137 -20.69 3.33 -23.36
CA LEU A 137 -21.04 4.12 -22.17
C LEU A 137 -20.12 3.87 -20.97
N TRP A 138 -19.20 2.92 -21.11
CA TRP A 138 -18.30 2.54 -20.05
C TRP A 138 -16.95 3.26 -20.23
N SER A 139 -16.88 4.48 -19.70
CA SER A 139 -15.62 5.22 -19.68
C SER A 139 -14.52 4.38 -19.01
N PRO A 140 -13.26 4.48 -19.47
CA PRO A 140 -12.14 3.74 -18.88
C PRO A 140 -12.06 3.90 -17.35
N SER A 141 -12.32 5.11 -16.84
CA SER A 141 -12.37 5.40 -15.39
C SER A 141 -13.45 4.58 -14.67
N LYS A 142 -14.63 4.39 -15.29
CA LYS A 142 -15.71 3.61 -14.70
C LYS A 142 -15.42 2.10 -14.72
N LYS A 143 -14.71 1.59 -15.74
CA LYS A 143 -14.22 0.19 -15.76
C LYS A 143 -13.20 -0.05 -14.65
N MET A 144 -12.25 0.88 -14.47
CA MET A 144 -11.27 0.81 -13.39
C MET A 144 -11.92 0.88 -12.01
N ARG A 145 -12.91 1.75 -11.81
CA ARG A 145 -13.68 1.83 -10.57
C ARG A 145 -14.41 0.52 -10.25
N THR A 146 -15.07 -0.09 -11.24
CA THR A 146 -15.71 -1.40 -11.05
C THR A 146 -14.70 -2.47 -10.70
N LEU A 147 -13.55 -2.50 -11.39
CA LEU A 147 -12.44 -3.41 -11.07
C LEU A 147 -11.95 -3.24 -9.62
N TYR A 148 -11.76 -2.00 -9.17
CA TYR A 148 -11.36 -1.72 -7.79
C TYR A 148 -12.42 -2.09 -6.77
N ALA A 149 -13.70 -1.87 -7.05
CA ALA A 149 -14.76 -2.31 -6.17
C ALA A 149 -14.76 -3.85 -6.00
N HIS A 150 -14.56 -4.59 -7.10
CA HIS A 150 -14.44 -6.06 -7.04
C HIS A 150 -13.18 -6.54 -6.32
N LEU A 151 -12.04 -5.91 -6.58
CA LEU A 151 -10.82 -6.25 -5.87
C LEU A 151 -10.96 -5.93 -4.37
N GLY A 152 -11.55 -4.79 -4.03
CA GLY A 152 -11.76 -4.35 -2.65
C GLY A 152 -12.72 -5.23 -1.85
N SER A 153 -13.65 -5.93 -2.51
CA SER A 153 -14.53 -6.90 -1.83
C SER A 153 -13.87 -8.25 -1.56
N THR A 154 -12.73 -8.56 -2.20
CA THR A 154 -11.95 -9.75 -1.90
C THR A 154 -11.02 -9.51 -0.71
N SER A 155 -10.80 -10.52 0.12
CA SER A 155 -9.88 -10.44 1.26
C SER A 155 -8.47 -10.01 0.83
N THR A 156 -8.01 -10.51 -0.32
CA THR A 156 -6.67 -10.26 -0.89
C THR A 156 -6.56 -8.95 -1.67
N GLY A 157 -7.62 -8.50 -2.35
CA GLY A 157 -7.56 -7.28 -3.14
C GLY A 157 -7.53 -6.02 -2.29
N SER A 158 -7.99 -6.06 -1.04
CA SER A 158 -7.77 -4.98 -0.06
C SER A 158 -6.28 -4.63 0.13
N LEU A 159 -5.37 -5.61 -0.02
CA LEU A 159 -3.91 -5.41 0.01
C LEU A 159 -3.43 -4.57 -1.19
N LEU A 160 -4.03 -4.78 -2.36
CA LEU A 160 -3.67 -4.10 -3.59
C LEU A 160 -4.21 -2.68 -3.65
N LEU A 161 -5.24 -2.39 -2.86
CA LEU A 161 -5.94 -1.11 -2.88
C LEU A 161 -5.66 -0.24 -1.67
N SER A 162 -5.25 -0.83 -0.55
CA SER A 162 -4.85 -0.09 0.64
C SER A 162 -3.66 0.82 0.34
N SER A 163 -3.72 2.01 0.93
CA SER A 163 -2.62 2.98 0.94
C SER A 163 -1.37 2.35 1.56
N PRO A 164 -0.15 2.83 1.23
CA PRO A 164 1.11 2.22 1.62
C PRO A 164 1.43 2.25 3.11
N LYS A 165 0.51 2.62 4.01
CA LYS A 165 0.70 2.47 5.46
C LYS A 165 0.60 0.99 5.85
N ILE A 166 1.50 0.18 5.32
CA ILE A 166 1.64 -1.23 5.63
C ILE A 166 2.40 -1.31 6.95
N LYS A 167 1.69 -1.65 8.03
CA LYS A 167 2.34 -1.96 9.31
C LYS A 167 2.89 -3.39 9.24
N SER A 168 4.03 -3.62 9.88
CA SER A 168 4.76 -4.89 9.85
C SER A 168 3.93 -6.10 10.32
N TYR A 169 2.91 -5.88 11.14
CA TYR A 169 2.02 -6.94 11.64
C TYR A 169 0.79 -7.20 10.75
N ASP A 170 0.41 -6.27 9.87
CA ASP A 170 -0.85 -6.35 9.10
C ASP A 170 -0.70 -7.08 7.75
N THR A 171 0.54 -7.38 7.32
CA THR A 171 0.78 -7.96 5.99
C THR A 171 1.61 -9.23 6.06
N SER A 172 0.96 -10.29 6.53
CA SER A 172 1.39 -11.65 6.20
C SER A 172 1.44 -11.77 4.67
N ILE A 173 2.63 -11.92 4.09
CA ILE A 173 2.80 -12.26 2.68
C ILE A 173 1.92 -13.47 2.41
N ILE A 174 0.96 -13.34 1.49
CA ILE A 174 0.05 -14.42 1.13
C ILE A 174 0.92 -15.62 0.74
N ALA A 175 0.85 -16.71 1.51
CA ALA A 175 1.62 -17.91 1.21
C ALA A 175 1.21 -18.42 -0.18
N PRO A 176 2.17 -18.83 -1.03
CA PRO A 176 1.83 -19.37 -2.33
C PRO A 176 0.92 -20.59 -2.15
N VAL A 177 -0.26 -20.55 -2.78
CA VAL A 177 -1.20 -21.67 -2.75
C VAL A 177 -0.69 -22.70 -3.74
N ILE A 178 -0.10 -23.78 -3.23
CA ILE A 178 0.29 -24.93 -4.06
C ILE A 178 -0.98 -25.74 -4.33
N GLN A 179 -1.58 -25.53 -5.50
CA GLN A 179 -2.69 -26.35 -5.93
C GLN A 179 -2.21 -27.65 -6.55
N HIS A 180 -2.98 -28.71 -6.31
CA HIS A 180 -2.77 -30.02 -6.92
C HIS A 180 -3.96 -30.35 -7.80
N VAL A 181 -3.72 -31.15 -8.85
CA VAL A 181 -4.80 -31.68 -9.69
C VAL A 181 -5.82 -32.37 -8.78
N PRO A 182 -7.12 -32.02 -8.85
CA PRO A 182 -8.14 -32.61 -8.01
C PRO A 182 -8.13 -34.14 -8.13
N ARG A 183 -8.22 -34.83 -6.99
CA ARG A 183 -8.23 -36.31 -6.94
C ARG A 183 -9.40 -36.94 -7.70
N SER A 184 -10.43 -36.16 -8.03
CA SER A 184 -11.57 -36.57 -8.86
C SER A 184 -11.19 -36.81 -10.32
N ILE A 185 -10.14 -36.15 -10.81
CA ILE A 185 -9.65 -36.33 -12.18
C ILE A 185 -8.66 -37.49 -12.17
N LYS A 186 -9.03 -38.58 -12.84
CA LYS A 186 -8.15 -39.75 -12.97
C LYS A 186 -6.95 -39.40 -13.85
N ALA A 187 -5.77 -39.87 -13.44
CA ALA A 187 -4.59 -39.81 -14.28
C ALA A 187 -4.80 -40.67 -15.53
N PRO A 188 -4.30 -40.25 -16.72
CA PRO A 188 -4.34 -41.07 -17.92
C PRO A 188 -3.49 -42.33 -17.71
N ASP A 189 -4.00 -43.47 -18.18
CA ASP A 189 -3.26 -44.72 -18.16
C ASP A 189 -2.30 -44.76 -19.35
N TRP A 190 -1.03 -44.43 -19.08
CA TRP A 190 0.04 -44.43 -20.08
C TRP A 190 0.57 -45.84 -20.38
N THR A 191 0.17 -46.87 -19.63
CA THR A 191 0.61 -48.25 -19.89
C THR A 191 0.09 -48.79 -21.21
N LEU A 192 -1.01 -48.23 -21.73
CA LEU A 192 -1.55 -48.56 -23.06
C LEU A 192 -0.61 -48.20 -24.22
N LEU A 193 0.38 -47.33 -24.00
CA LEU A 193 1.40 -47.03 -25.02
C LEU A 193 2.57 -48.03 -24.98
N ALA A 194 2.70 -48.79 -23.89
CA ALA A 194 3.79 -49.74 -23.72
C ALA A 194 3.51 -51.11 -24.37
N SER A 195 2.32 -51.30 -24.97
CA SER A 195 1.93 -52.56 -25.64
C SER A 195 2.64 -52.82 -26.97
N ASP A 196 3.50 -51.91 -27.42
CA ASP A 196 4.13 -51.94 -28.75
C ASP A 196 5.23 -53.00 -28.93
N GLY A 197 5.56 -53.81 -27.91
CA GLY A 197 6.81 -54.59 -27.94
C GLY A 197 6.73 -56.13 -27.87
N ALA A 198 5.62 -56.75 -27.46
CA ALA A 198 5.74 -58.11 -26.93
C ALA A 198 5.29 -59.26 -27.85
N GLU A 199 4.32 -59.08 -28.75
CA GLU A 199 3.87 -60.17 -29.62
C GLU A 199 3.48 -59.65 -31.00
N GLU A 200 4.30 -59.95 -32.02
CA GLU A 200 4.02 -59.77 -33.46
C GLU A 200 2.88 -60.68 -33.97
N GLY A 201 1.95 -61.05 -33.09
CA GLY A 201 0.77 -61.83 -33.43
C GLY A 201 -0.26 -60.94 -34.13
N TYR A 202 -0.88 -61.47 -35.18
CA TYR A 202 -1.99 -60.82 -35.85
C TYR A 202 -3.13 -60.52 -34.86
N LYS A 203 -3.32 -59.24 -34.51
CA LYS A 203 -4.48 -58.77 -33.74
C LYS A 203 -5.74 -58.89 -34.61
N SER A 204 -6.81 -59.43 -34.04
CA SER A 204 -8.12 -59.42 -34.68
C SER A 204 -8.66 -57.99 -34.81
N ARG A 205 -9.53 -57.76 -35.80
CA ARG A 205 -10.20 -56.46 -36.01
C ARG A 205 -10.87 -55.93 -34.73
N ASN A 206 -11.57 -56.79 -33.99
CA ASN A 206 -12.26 -56.40 -32.76
C ASN A 206 -11.28 -55.96 -31.66
N GLN A 207 -10.08 -56.56 -31.58
CA GLN A 207 -9.05 -56.13 -30.63
C GLN A 207 -8.52 -54.74 -30.98
N LEU A 208 -8.28 -54.47 -32.26
CA LEU A 208 -7.86 -53.14 -32.72
C LEU A 208 -8.93 -52.08 -32.46
N GLU A 209 -10.21 -52.37 -32.72
CA GLU A 209 -11.30 -51.45 -32.44
C GLU A 209 -11.42 -51.13 -30.94
N ASN A 210 -11.26 -52.14 -30.06
CA ASN A 210 -11.25 -51.96 -28.61
C ASN A 210 -10.04 -51.15 -28.13
N GLU A 211 -8.86 -51.39 -28.69
CA GLU A 211 -7.62 -50.65 -28.38
C GLU A 211 -7.75 -49.18 -28.79
N ILE A 212 -8.28 -48.92 -29.99
CA ILE A 212 -8.56 -47.56 -30.46
C ILE A 212 -9.56 -46.86 -29.52
N ALA A 213 -10.64 -47.52 -29.12
CA ALA A 213 -11.62 -46.95 -28.20
C ALA A 213 -11.00 -46.64 -26.82
N ALA A 214 -10.13 -47.52 -26.31
CA ALA A 214 -9.40 -47.31 -25.07
C ALA A 214 -8.43 -46.12 -25.17
N LEU A 215 -7.65 -46.03 -26.26
CA LEU A 215 -6.74 -44.92 -26.52
C LEU A 215 -7.49 -43.59 -26.67
N GLN A 216 -8.62 -43.55 -27.37
CA GLN A 216 -9.46 -42.35 -27.48
C GLN A 216 -9.96 -41.88 -26.11
N LYS A 217 -10.36 -42.82 -25.25
CA LYS A 217 -10.77 -42.52 -23.87
C LYS A 217 -9.61 -41.96 -23.04
N GLN A 218 -8.42 -42.54 -23.12
CA GLN A 218 -7.24 -42.03 -22.41
C GLN A 218 -6.78 -40.68 -22.94
N LEU A 219 -6.86 -40.44 -24.26
CA LEU A 219 -6.58 -39.15 -24.86
C LEU A 219 -7.54 -38.05 -24.35
N ALA A 220 -8.84 -38.37 -24.22
CA ALA A 220 -9.81 -37.45 -23.63
C ALA A 220 -9.48 -37.11 -22.17
N LEU A 221 -9.10 -38.11 -21.35
CA LEU A 221 -8.63 -37.89 -19.98
C LEU A 221 -7.34 -37.07 -19.92
N ALA A 222 -6.39 -37.32 -20.83
CA ALA A 222 -5.15 -36.56 -20.92
C ALA A 222 -5.42 -35.09 -21.26
N ARG A 223 -6.31 -34.82 -22.23
CA ARG A 223 -6.76 -33.45 -22.55
C ARG A 223 -7.39 -32.76 -21.34
N GLN A 224 -8.26 -33.45 -20.61
CA GLN A 224 -8.85 -32.90 -19.38
C GLN A 224 -7.79 -32.57 -18.33
N ASN A 225 -6.80 -33.46 -18.14
CA ASN A 225 -5.69 -33.22 -17.21
C ASN A 225 -4.84 -32.02 -17.63
N VAL A 226 -4.57 -31.84 -18.93
CA VAL A 226 -3.82 -30.68 -19.45
C VAL A 226 -4.58 -29.40 -19.15
N VAL A 227 -5.87 -29.31 -19.50
CA VAL A 227 -6.70 -28.13 -19.22
C VAL A 227 -6.69 -27.77 -17.73
N VAL A 228 -6.83 -28.76 -16.85
CA VAL A 228 -6.81 -28.50 -15.40
C VAL A 228 -5.44 -28.04 -14.91
N ARG A 229 -4.35 -28.62 -15.45
CA ARG A 229 -2.99 -28.18 -15.10
C ARG A 229 -2.70 -26.77 -15.59
N ASP A 230 -3.16 -26.43 -16.80
CA ASP A 230 -3.00 -25.08 -17.35
C ASP A 230 -3.72 -24.05 -16.46
N ASN A 231 -4.96 -24.34 -16.04
CA ASN A 231 -5.69 -23.48 -15.09
C ASN A 231 -4.94 -23.32 -13.75
N ILE A 232 -4.37 -24.41 -13.22
CA ILE A 232 -3.56 -24.36 -11.97
C ILE A 232 -2.32 -23.47 -12.17
N ILE A 233 -1.64 -23.59 -13.31
CA ILE A 233 -0.45 -22.78 -13.63
C ILE A 233 -0.84 -21.31 -13.78
N GLU A 234 -1.96 -21.00 -14.44
CA GLU A 234 -2.48 -19.64 -14.56
C GLU A 234 -2.76 -19.02 -13.20
N GLU A 235 -3.39 -19.76 -12.28
CA GLU A 235 -3.66 -19.28 -10.92
C GLU A 235 -2.38 -19.08 -10.10
N ALA A 236 -1.42 -20.00 -10.20
CA ALA A 236 -0.12 -19.86 -9.56
C ALA A 236 0.62 -18.61 -10.08
N ASN A 237 0.58 -18.35 -11.40
CA ASN A 237 1.15 -17.16 -12.01
C ASN A 237 0.46 -15.88 -11.53
N ALA A 238 -0.88 -15.88 -11.42
CA ALA A 238 -1.63 -14.74 -10.88
C ALA A 238 -1.24 -14.44 -9.42
N THR A 239 -1.17 -15.48 -8.58
CA THR A 239 -0.75 -15.37 -7.17
C THR A 239 0.63 -14.74 -7.05
N MET A 240 1.57 -15.17 -7.91
CA MET A 240 2.93 -14.66 -7.95
C MET A 240 3.02 -13.19 -8.37
N ILE A 241 2.18 -12.76 -9.32
CA ILE A 241 2.03 -11.35 -9.69
C ILE A 241 1.53 -10.53 -8.49
N PHE A 242 0.54 -11.02 -7.77
CA PHE A 242 0.02 -10.32 -6.58
C PHE A 242 1.07 -10.20 -5.47
N GLN A 243 1.83 -11.25 -5.19
CA GLN A 243 2.95 -11.21 -4.25
C GLN A 243 3.98 -10.15 -4.64
N ASN A 244 4.35 -10.08 -5.93
CA ASN A 244 5.28 -9.08 -6.43
C ASN A 244 4.75 -7.65 -6.27
N VAL A 245 3.47 -7.41 -6.58
CA VAL A 245 2.84 -6.09 -6.37
C VAL A 245 2.86 -5.72 -4.88
N GLY A 246 2.55 -6.67 -4.00
CA GLY A 246 2.64 -6.48 -2.54
C GLY A 246 4.07 -6.13 -2.08
N LEU A 247 5.08 -6.84 -2.58
CA LEU A 247 6.50 -6.56 -2.29
C LEU A 247 6.93 -5.17 -2.74
N LYS A 248 6.49 -4.73 -3.93
CA LYS A 248 6.78 -3.37 -4.41
C LYS A 248 6.16 -2.31 -3.51
N LYS A 249 4.90 -2.49 -3.10
CA LYS A 249 4.25 -1.57 -2.15
C LYS A 249 4.96 -1.54 -0.79
N MET A 250 5.36 -2.70 -0.26
CA MET A 250 6.13 -2.75 0.98
C MET A 250 7.47 -2.04 0.85
N LYS A 251 8.15 -2.19 -0.28
CA LYS A 251 9.39 -1.47 -0.57
C LYS A 251 9.18 0.04 -0.67
N GLU A 252 8.13 0.49 -1.35
CA GLU A 252 7.76 1.90 -1.45
C GLU A 252 7.38 2.48 -0.07
N ALA A 253 6.63 1.73 0.74
CA ALA A 253 6.29 2.11 2.11
C ALA A 253 7.52 2.23 3.01
N LEU A 254 8.42 1.25 2.93
CA LEU A 254 9.68 1.24 3.67
C LEU A 254 10.55 2.42 3.21
N HIS A 255 10.65 2.68 1.91
CA HIS A 255 11.37 3.84 1.38
C HIS A 255 10.77 5.16 1.88
N GLN A 256 9.44 5.32 1.87
CA GLN A 256 8.77 6.50 2.44
C GLN A 256 9.04 6.61 3.94
N GLN A 257 9.07 5.50 4.67
CA GLN A 257 9.37 5.49 6.10
C GLN A 257 10.84 5.86 6.34
N GLU A 258 11.77 5.38 5.52
CA GLU A 258 13.19 5.76 5.56
C GLU A 258 13.37 7.25 5.21
N GLU A 259 12.64 7.77 4.22
CA GLU A 259 12.66 9.19 3.84
C GLU A 259 12.04 10.08 4.92
N LYS A 260 10.98 9.63 5.59
CA LYS A 260 10.37 10.34 6.73
C LYS A 260 11.24 10.25 7.98
N ALA A 261 11.79 9.07 8.27
CA ALA A 261 12.72 8.82 9.37
C ALA A 261 14.12 9.39 9.10
N ALA A 262 14.38 9.90 7.90
CA ALA A 262 15.42 10.86 7.59
C ALA A 262 15.15 12.21 8.30
N THR A 263 14.93 12.13 9.62
CA THR A 263 15.26 13.15 10.61
C THR A 263 16.58 13.80 10.22
N ASP A 264 16.75 15.07 10.57
CA ASP A 264 17.97 15.83 10.28
C ASP A 264 19.24 15.00 10.58
N ARG A 265 19.20 14.19 11.65
CA ARG A 265 20.26 13.27 12.05
C ARG A 265 20.54 12.14 11.05
N ALA A 266 19.53 11.50 10.46
CA ALA A 266 19.72 10.44 9.48
C ALA A 266 20.16 10.99 8.09
N ARG A 267 19.79 12.23 7.73
CA ARG A 267 20.33 12.90 6.52
C ARG A 267 21.83 13.19 6.63
N LEU A 268 22.33 13.41 7.84
CA LEU A 268 23.76 13.60 8.11
C LEU A 268 24.57 12.32 7.86
N PHE A 269 23.97 11.14 7.98
CA PHE A 269 24.66 9.86 7.75
C PHE A 269 24.05 9.13 6.56
N LYS A 270 24.47 9.49 5.33
CA LYS A 270 24.05 8.85 4.06
C LYS A 270 24.55 7.40 3.90
N GLY A 271 24.47 6.58 4.95
CA GLY A 271 24.93 5.20 4.96
C GLY A 271 26.45 5.03 4.77
N ARG A 272 27.23 6.10 4.86
CA ARG A 272 28.70 6.07 4.79
C ARG A 272 29.27 6.50 6.13
N ALA A 273 30.32 5.80 6.58
CA ALA A 273 31.10 6.26 7.72
C ALA A 273 31.72 7.62 7.34
N GLN A 274 31.24 8.70 7.97
CA GLN A 274 31.80 10.04 7.82
C GLN A 274 32.65 10.36 9.05
N VAL A 275 33.80 10.98 8.82
CA VAL A 275 34.64 11.53 9.88
C VAL A 275 33.93 12.76 10.43
N LEU A 276 33.41 12.69 11.65
CA LEU A 276 32.61 13.76 12.28
C LEU A 276 33.37 15.09 12.45
N SER A 277 34.70 15.06 12.37
CA SER A 277 35.57 16.23 12.47
C SER A 277 35.98 16.81 11.11
N SER A 278 35.50 16.28 9.98
CA SER A 278 35.83 16.86 8.68
C SER A 278 35.12 18.18 8.46
N ASP A 279 35.80 19.13 7.79
CA ASP A 279 35.19 20.41 7.41
C ASP A 279 33.93 20.21 6.57
N GLU A 280 33.92 19.16 5.72
CA GLU A 280 32.76 18.75 4.93
C GLU A 280 31.53 18.47 5.81
N PHE A 281 31.69 17.68 6.89
CA PHE A 281 30.60 17.38 7.81
C PHE A 281 30.10 18.65 8.51
N THR A 282 31.00 19.53 8.94
CA THR A 282 30.60 20.78 9.60
C THR A 282 29.85 21.73 8.66
N ASN A 283 30.26 21.83 7.39
CA ASN A 283 29.56 22.61 6.38
C ASN A 283 28.18 22.02 6.08
N GLN A 284 28.07 20.70 5.98
CA GLN A 284 26.80 20.02 5.79
C GLN A 284 25.83 20.28 6.95
N VAL A 285 26.30 20.26 8.20
CA VAL A 285 25.49 20.63 9.39
C VAL A 285 25.04 22.09 9.31
N LYS A 286 25.92 23.01 8.89
CA LYS A 286 25.57 24.44 8.76
C LYS A 286 24.49 24.65 7.69
N ASP A 287 24.64 24.05 6.51
CA ASP A 287 23.69 24.16 5.41
C ASP A 287 22.32 23.58 5.78
N MET A 288 22.30 22.47 6.53
CA MET A 288 21.05 21.91 7.05
C MET A 288 20.37 22.86 8.04
N ASN A 289 21.14 23.47 8.94
CA ASN A 289 20.60 24.43 9.90
C ASN A 289 20.09 25.72 9.24
N THR A 290 20.76 26.23 8.19
CA THR A 290 20.28 27.40 7.45
C THR A 290 19.01 27.08 6.66
N ALA A 291 18.97 25.92 5.98
CA ALA A 291 17.77 25.47 5.27
C ALA A 291 16.57 25.30 6.22
N LYS A 292 16.79 24.74 7.41
CA LYS A 292 15.75 24.62 8.44
C LYS A 292 15.23 25.98 8.90
N LYS A 293 16.12 26.92 9.20
CA LYS A 293 15.75 28.30 9.55
C LYS A 293 14.94 29.00 8.45
N LEU A 294 15.33 28.83 7.18
CA LEU A 294 14.57 29.40 6.05
C LEU A 294 13.18 28.77 5.92
N LYS A 295 13.06 27.45 6.10
CA LYS A 295 11.78 26.75 6.07
C LYS A 295 10.87 27.19 7.22
N ASP A 296 11.40 27.33 8.42
CA ASP A 296 10.64 27.76 9.59
C ASP A 296 10.22 29.23 9.47
N ALA A 297 11.10 30.10 8.95
CA ALA A 297 10.75 31.49 8.62
C ALA A 297 9.65 31.57 7.54
N GLY A 298 9.70 30.72 6.52
CA GLY A 298 8.65 30.63 5.51
C GLY A 298 7.30 30.17 6.07
N LYS A 299 7.30 29.17 6.96
CA LYS A 299 6.07 28.74 7.67
C LYS A 299 5.48 29.84 8.54
N GLU A 300 6.33 30.58 9.25
CA GLU A 300 5.90 31.71 10.07
C GLU A 300 5.31 32.82 9.21
N ALA A 301 5.96 33.18 8.10
CA ALA A 301 5.44 34.15 7.14
C ALA A 301 4.07 33.73 6.57
N LYS A 302 3.90 32.45 6.21
CA LYS A 302 2.61 31.91 5.76
C LYS A 302 1.54 31.98 6.87
N ARG A 303 1.89 31.70 8.13
CA ARG A 303 0.97 31.82 9.27
C ARG A 303 0.50 33.27 9.47
N VAL A 304 1.44 34.21 9.48
CA VAL A 304 1.15 35.65 9.61
C VAL A 304 0.28 36.14 8.45
N ALA A 305 0.55 35.69 7.22
CA ALA A 305 -0.28 36.02 6.05
C ALA A 305 -1.72 35.49 6.19
N ARG A 306 -1.90 34.26 6.69
CA ARG A 306 -3.22 33.67 6.96
C ARG A 306 -3.98 34.44 8.04
N GLU A 307 -3.30 34.83 9.12
CA GLU A 307 -3.90 35.64 10.20
C GLU A 307 -4.34 37.01 9.68
N ARG A 308 -3.49 37.70 8.91
CA ARG A 308 -3.85 38.97 8.27
C ARG A 308 -5.04 38.84 7.31
N LYS A 309 -5.08 37.77 6.50
CA LYS A 309 -6.20 37.49 5.58
C LYS A 309 -7.50 37.19 6.35
N LYS A 310 -7.40 36.57 7.52
CA LYS A 310 -8.53 36.34 8.43
C LYS A 310 -9.04 37.64 9.03
N GLU A 311 -8.15 38.51 9.54
CA GLU A 311 -8.51 39.83 10.08
C GLU A 311 -9.21 40.70 9.04
N LEU A 312 -8.68 40.79 7.82
CA LEU A 312 -9.31 41.51 6.71
C LEU A 312 -10.70 40.95 6.37
N ARG A 313 -10.88 39.62 6.43
CA ARG A 313 -12.19 38.99 6.20
C ARG A 313 -13.19 39.38 7.30
N GLU A 314 -12.76 39.40 8.56
CA GLU A 314 -13.60 39.78 9.71
C GLU A 314 -14.00 41.27 9.64
N GLU A 315 -13.09 42.15 9.22
CA GLU A 315 -13.40 43.58 9.02
C GLU A 315 -14.45 43.79 7.93
N LEU A 316 -14.28 43.16 6.76
CA LEU A 316 -15.27 43.24 5.67
C LEU A 316 -16.62 42.63 6.05
N GLU A 317 -16.62 41.60 6.90
CA GLU A 317 -17.87 41.02 7.41
C GLU A 317 -18.59 41.98 8.37
N LYS A 318 -17.86 42.69 9.24
CA LYS A 318 -18.42 43.76 10.09
C LYS A 318 -19.00 44.90 9.25
N GLU A 319 -18.28 45.36 8.23
CA GLU A 319 -18.78 46.40 7.32
C GLU A 319 -20.05 45.95 6.59
N TRP A 320 -20.08 44.70 6.13
CA TRP A 320 -21.26 44.14 5.47
C TRP A 320 -22.46 44.01 6.41
N ALA A 321 -22.24 43.65 7.67
CA ALA A 321 -23.28 43.61 8.69
C ALA A 321 -23.88 45.01 8.92
N GLN A 322 -23.04 46.05 9.08
CA GLN A 322 -23.51 47.42 9.19
C GLN A 322 -24.30 47.89 7.95
N MET A 323 -23.85 47.49 6.75
CA MET A 323 -24.55 47.81 5.50
C MET A 323 -25.96 47.17 5.44
N LYS A 324 -26.08 45.93 5.93
CA LYS A 324 -27.38 45.25 6.06
C LYS A 324 -28.29 45.94 7.07
N GLU A 325 -27.78 46.32 8.23
CA GLU A 325 -28.56 47.03 9.26
C GLU A 325 -29.11 48.36 8.72
N ARG A 326 -28.26 49.16 8.05
CA ARG A 326 -28.71 50.40 7.40
C ARG A 326 -29.76 50.15 6.32
N HIS A 327 -29.61 49.06 5.55
CA HIS A 327 -30.59 48.70 4.54
C HIS A 327 -31.93 48.28 5.13
N VAL A 328 -31.94 47.51 6.22
CA VAL A 328 -33.16 47.12 6.94
C VAL A 328 -33.90 48.37 7.43
N ALA A 329 -33.20 49.28 8.11
CA ALA A 329 -33.78 50.54 8.57
C ALA A 329 -34.35 51.38 7.40
N ALA A 330 -33.62 51.47 6.27
CA ALA A 330 -34.10 52.18 5.08
C ALA A 330 -35.34 51.52 4.45
N VAL A 331 -35.43 50.19 4.47
CA VAL A 331 -36.61 49.45 3.97
C VAL A 331 -37.80 49.65 4.91
N GLU A 332 -37.60 49.72 6.22
CA GLU A 332 -38.65 50.02 7.19
C GLU A 332 -39.22 51.43 6.98
N ILE A 333 -38.37 52.45 6.86
CA ILE A 333 -38.78 53.83 6.57
C ILE A 333 -39.55 53.89 5.24
N TRP A 334 -38.99 53.30 4.18
CA TRP A 334 -39.65 53.23 2.87
C TRP A 334 -41.00 52.51 2.93
N SER A 335 -41.12 51.46 3.74
CA SER A 335 -42.38 50.74 3.92
C SER A 335 -43.43 51.58 4.64
N GLN A 336 -43.02 52.39 5.63
CA GLN A 336 -43.89 53.34 6.32
C GLN A 336 -44.38 54.43 5.35
N GLU A 337 -43.47 55.06 4.60
CA GLU A 337 -43.81 56.07 3.59
C GLU A 337 -44.75 55.51 2.51
N CYS A 338 -44.48 54.30 2.00
CA CYS A 338 -45.36 53.63 1.05
C CYS A 338 -46.76 53.39 1.63
N SER A 339 -46.83 53.01 2.91
CA SER A 339 -48.10 52.79 3.60
C SER A 339 -48.90 54.09 3.75
N GLU A 340 -48.25 55.19 4.13
CA GLU A 340 -48.86 56.52 4.24
C GLU A 340 -49.37 57.04 2.88
N LEU A 341 -48.56 56.90 1.82
CA LEU A 341 -48.92 57.28 0.45
C LEU A 341 -50.13 56.48 -0.06
N LEU A 342 -50.15 55.18 0.20
CA LEU A 342 -51.31 54.33 -0.14
C LEU A 342 -52.58 54.76 0.61
N ALA A 343 -52.47 55.13 1.90
CA ALA A 343 -53.59 55.68 2.66
C ALA A 343 -54.11 57.01 2.07
N ALA A 344 -53.21 57.82 1.49
CA ALA A 344 -53.53 59.05 0.76
C ALA A 344 -54.06 58.82 -0.68
N LYS A 345 -54.31 57.56 -1.10
CA LYS A 345 -54.84 57.17 -2.43
C LYS A 345 -53.95 57.54 -3.62
N THR A 346 -52.63 57.63 -3.45
CA THR A 346 -51.71 57.75 -4.60
C THR A 346 -51.71 56.46 -5.44
N LYS A 347 -51.49 56.59 -6.75
CA LYS A 347 -51.43 55.43 -7.65
C LYS A 347 -50.12 54.67 -7.40
N LYS A 348 -50.17 53.33 -7.45
CA LYS A 348 -49.00 52.46 -7.22
C LYS A 348 -47.78 52.74 -8.09
N LYS A 349 -47.97 53.35 -9.27
CA LYS A 349 -46.89 53.72 -10.20
C LYS A 349 -46.06 54.91 -9.69
N ASP A 350 -46.62 55.70 -8.79
CA ASP A 350 -46.00 56.91 -8.26
C ASP A 350 -45.36 56.67 -6.88
N LEU A 351 -45.33 55.41 -6.40
CA LEU A 351 -44.63 55.05 -5.17
C LEU A 351 -43.12 55.12 -5.35
N PRO A 352 -42.36 55.55 -4.32
CA PRO A 352 -40.91 55.57 -4.40
C PRO A 352 -40.36 54.15 -4.65
N PRO A 353 -39.27 54.01 -5.45
CA PRO A 353 -38.67 52.71 -5.70
C PRO A 353 -38.09 52.12 -4.41
N LYS A 354 -38.18 50.80 -4.25
CA LYS A 354 -37.61 50.11 -3.07
C LYS A 354 -36.10 50.32 -3.01
N PRO A 355 -35.52 50.65 -1.83
CA PRO A 355 -34.08 50.73 -1.65
C PRO A 355 -33.39 49.44 -2.12
N LYS A 356 -32.22 49.56 -2.77
CA LYS A 356 -31.41 48.42 -3.20
C LYS A 356 -30.23 48.23 -2.25
N LEU A 357 -29.97 46.99 -1.85
CA LEU A 357 -28.77 46.65 -1.08
C LEU A 357 -27.53 46.74 -1.97
N GLY A 358 -26.46 47.37 -1.48
CA GLY A 358 -25.17 47.43 -2.16
C GLY A 358 -24.55 46.04 -2.38
N LYS A 359 -23.58 45.92 -3.29
CA LYS A 359 -22.84 44.67 -3.47
C LYS A 359 -22.00 44.39 -2.22
N LYS A 360 -21.86 43.10 -1.85
CA LYS A 360 -20.98 42.69 -0.74
C LYS A 360 -19.54 43.13 -1.04
N PRO A 361 -18.83 43.78 -0.10
CA PRO A 361 -17.41 44.04 -0.23
C PRO A 361 -16.66 42.74 -0.52
N GLN A 362 -15.79 42.75 -1.53
CA GLN A 362 -14.94 41.61 -1.87
C GLN A 362 -13.53 41.90 -1.36
N ILE A 363 -12.87 40.87 -0.81
CA ILE A 363 -11.44 40.94 -0.51
C ILE A 363 -10.73 41.17 -1.85
N PRO A 364 -9.86 42.18 -1.99
CA PRO A 364 -8.98 42.27 -3.15
C PRO A 364 -8.27 40.94 -3.33
N VAL A 365 -8.57 40.25 -4.43
CA VAL A 365 -7.90 38.99 -4.77
C VAL A 365 -6.48 39.41 -5.14
N GLU A 366 -5.53 39.23 -4.22
CA GLU A 366 -4.13 39.20 -4.60
C GLU A 366 -3.98 37.97 -5.51
N GLU A 367 -3.69 38.19 -6.79
CA GLU A 367 -3.70 37.18 -7.87
C GLU A 367 -2.64 36.07 -7.69
N ASP A 368 -1.85 36.11 -6.62
CA ASP A 368 -0.71 35.21 -6.38
C ASP A 368 -1.04 33.96 -5.51
N ASP A 369 -2.30 33.79 -5.08
CA ASP A 369 -2.69 32.78 -4.08
C ASP A 369 -3.39 31.51 -4.65
N GLU A 370 -3.51 31.34 -5.97
CA GLU A 370 -4.28 30.21 -6.54
C GLU A 370 -3.64 28.82 -6.36
N ASP A 371 -2.35 28.74 -6.03
CA ASP A 371 -1.61 27.46 -6.00
C ASP A 371 -1.45 26.83 -4.60
N ASP A 372 -1.87 27.49 -3.51
CA ASP A 372 -1.47 27.08 -2.14
C ASP A 372 -2.59 26.39 -1.32
N LEU A 373 -3.73 26.04 -1.94
CA LEU A 373 -4.88 25.40 -1.26
C LEU A 373 -4.93 23.86 -1.33
N GLU A 374 -3.99 23.19 -2.01
CA GLU A 374 -4.03 21.72 -2.15
C GLU A 374 -3.19 20.94 -1.13
N ASP A 375 -2.33 21.58 -0.32
CA ASP A 375 -1.41 20.91 0.60
C ASP A 375 -1.80 21.02 2.09
N GLU A 376 -3.09 21.10 2.42
CA GLU A 376 -3.56 20.67 3.75
C GLU A 376 -3.49 19.13 3.86
N VAL A 377 -2.25 18.62 3.84
CA VAL A 377 -1.94 17.37 4.53
C VAL A 377 -2.17 17.69 6.00
N ILE A 378 -3.36 17.33 6.47
CA ILE A 378 -3.65 17.19 7.89
C ILE A 378 -2.52 16.32 8.46
N ASP A 379 -1.63 16.98 9.20
CA ASP A 379 -0.65 16.33 10.06
C ASP A 379 -1.47 15.68 11.16
N ASP A 380 -2.02 14.50 10.85
CA ASP A 380 -2.72 13.63 11.78
C ASP A 380 -1.71 13.33 12.88
N GLY A 381 -1.85 14.07 13.98
CA GLY A 381 -0.93 14.08 15.09
C GLY A 381 -0.63 12.68 15.61
N ASP A 382 0.55 12.58 16.21
CA ASP A 382 0.96 11.47 17.07
C ASP A 382 -0.20 11.08 18.02
N VAL A 383 -0.80 9.91 17.75
CA VAL A 383 -1.68 9.16 18.66
C VAL A 383 -1.11 7.77 18.84
#